data_AF-A0AB73USN9-F1
#
_entry.id   AF-A0AB73USN9-F1
#
_cell.length_a   1.000
_cell.length_b   1.000
_cell.length_c   1.000
_cell.angle_alpha   90.00
_cell.angle_beta   90.00
_cell.angle_gamma   90.00
#
_symmetry.space_group_name_H-M   'P 1'
#
loop_
_entity.id
_entity.type
_entity.pdbx_description
1 polymer ?
#
loop_
_entity_poly.entity_id
_entity_poly.type
_entity_poly.pdbx_seq_one_letter_code
_entity_poly.pdbx_strand_id
1 'polypeptide(L)'
;MLNKTNFSDKENYINLISIKPIHFQGSKEEIENFLRNFDKWKTAGIIQNESFYDTKWFIRDKDYNRRGILFDLEIYSDLNIALKCYTIYLVEQHFSVNHIQNVIHCIKESIQISKAFNLDHLADLEEYINKHNYGKRCDLARYTINFFSFIEITNSNKFIDICSPFINNIQKSRDLPNYRHILYFNENIENFLVEGTEFELQKYFPIVLWWKITTIIPMRPKEFLKLKKNCVNQAKNNKNKYEITLPRIKEKGTLLKDIDTTDTLQINKDIYDLVQTFKSFLSKEDKSEYLFTYKYYEMYKENSGSQRTRQSDFLPPRQFNSLIDQFYREILKKKYKYNQKEQISPGDTRHLAFCNMMLQGFNMLTIAIIGGHKRLDKQQGYWSHLTYFTESWVYNLTEKHRRLMHVNTSLPDSSFTQHTRDSINKYKLYKDRDYANNFLPVDYGGCTDINYPFNCTGDCRHCIHYIFSPRTDEINEGLTWLNDYSKLLKRKINEQVSMLTFLSKNMNYNLDELNYSLIDQENLSSSANELNCLLNQKAIVDAKLPKTIE
;
A
#
# COMPACT_ATOMS: atom_id res chain seq x y z
N MET A 1 -17.32 3.32 18.43
CA MET A 1 -18.30 4.29 18.95
C MET A 1 -17.64 5.65 18.84
N LEU A 2 -17.96 6.42 17.78
CA LEU A 2 -17.42 7.76 17.57
C LEU A 2 -18.53 8.76 17.92
N ASN A 3 -18.23 9.72 18.79
CA ASN A 3 -19.15 10.77 19.22
C ASN A 3 -19.39 11.74 18.05
N LYS A 4 -20.65 12.05 17.82
CA LYS A 4 -21.13 12.87 16.71
C LYS A 4 -21.21 14.32 17.15
N THR A 5 -20.39 15.21 16.57
CA THR A 5 -20.55 16.66 16.73
C THR A 5 -20.35 17.36 15.39
N ASN A 6 -21.25 18.31 15.10
CA ASN A 6 -21.16 19.22 13.96
C ASN A 6 -20.20 20.35 14.35
N PHE A 7 -19.00 20.38 13.78
CA PHE A 7 -18.09 21.51 13.99
C PHE A 7 -18.36 22.60 12.94
N SER A 8 -18.75 23.78 13.42
CA SER A 8 -18.81 25.02 12.65
C SER A 8 -17.94 26.09 13.33
N ASP A 9 -16.63 25.86 13.49
CA ASP A 9 -15.72 26.92 13.91
C ASP A 9 -14.36 26.79 13.21
N LYS A 10 -13.97 27.86 12.50
CA LYS A 10 -12.75 27.98 11.69
C LYS A 10 -11.49 28.32 12.50
N GLU A 11 -11.53 28.32 13.83
CA GLU A 11 -10.42 28.89 14.62
C GLU A 11 -9.35 27.89 15.06
N ASN A 12 -9.55 26.57 14.88
CA ASN A 12 -8.57 25.55 15.28
C ASN A 12 -7.69 25.04 14.11
N TYR A 13 -7.17 25.95 13.27
CA TYR A 13 -6.17 25.59 12.27
C TYR A 13 -4.76 25.61 12.88
N ILE A 14 -4.22 24.44 13.19
CA ILE A 14 -2.82 24.31 13.61
C ILE A 14 -1.92 24.36 12.36
N ASN A 15 -1.28 25.52 12.16
CA ASN A 15 -0.13 25.68 11.27
C ASN A 15 0.94 24.60 11.53
N LEU A 16 1.71 24.25 10.49
CA LEU A 16 2.86 23.34 10.59
C LEU A 16 3.94 23.95 11.50
N ILE A 17 3.88 23.68 12.81
CA ILE A 17 4.88 24.18 13.76
C ILE A 17 6.14 23.32 13.71
N SER A 18 7.26 24.02 13.58
CA SER A 18 8.64 23.59 13.72
C SER A 18 8.90 22.86 15.04
N ILE A 19 9.63 21.75 14.96
CA ILE A 19 10.33 21.19 16.12
C ILE A 19 11.31 22.29 16.58
N LYS A 20 11.29 22.67 17.87
CA LYS A 20 12.32 23.58 18.41
C LYS A 20 13.69 22.97 18.08
N PRO A 21 14.55 23.62 17.28
CA PRO A 21 15.86 23.08 16.97
C PRO A 21 16.66 23.02 18.26
N ILE A 22 17.17 21.83 18.60
CA ILE A 22 18.23 21.70 19.59
C ILE A 22 19.51 22.14 18.86
N HIS A 23 20.06 23.27 19.26
CA HIS A 23 21.35 23.76 18.80
C HIS A 23 22.42 23.28 19.79
N PHE A 24 23.34 22.44 19.31
CA PHE A 24 24.49 21.94 20.05
C PHE A 24 25.65 22.93 19.89
N GLN A 25 26.09 23.52 21.00
CA GLN A 25 27.19 24.48 21.03
C GLN A 25 28.54 23.85 21.42
N GLY A 26 28.57 22.57 21.76
CA GLY A 26 29.80 21.86 22.13
C GLY A 26 30.30 22.20 23.53
N SER A 27 29.45 22.80 24.38
CA SER A 27 29.82 23.08 25.77
C SER A 27 30.00 21.79 26.58
N LYS A 28 30.86 21.83 27.60
CA LYS A 28 31.11 20.66 28.47
C LYS A 28 29.82 20.13 29.11
N GLU A 29 28.93 21.02 29.52
CA GLU A 29 27.64 20.68 30.14
C GLU A 29 26.69 19.96 29.17
N GLU A 30 26.63 20.39 27.91
CA GLU A 30 25.83 19.70 26.89
C GLU A 30 26.37 18.30 26.59
N ILE A 31 27.70 18.15 26.49
CA ILE A 31 28.35 16.85 26.29
C ILE A 31 28.06 15.92 27.47
N GLU A 32 28.12 16.43 28.71
CA GLU A 32 27.74 15.66 29.90
C GLU A 32 26.27 15.21 29.88
N ASN A 33 25.36 16.04 29.39
CA ASN A 33 23.96 15.65 29.23
C ASN A 33 23.80 14.52 28.20
N PHE A 34 24.51 14.60 27.06
CA PHE A 34 24.52 13.52 26.07
C PHE A 34 25.18 12.24 26.59
N LEU A 35 26.19 12.32 27.45
CA LEU A 35 26.76 11.16 28.14
C LEU A 35 25.74 10.48 29.06
N ARG A 36 24.95 11.25 29.83
CA ARG A 36 23.85 10.68 30.64
C ARG A 36 22.79 10.01 29.76
N ASN A 37 22.47 10.61 28.62
CA ASN A 37 21.54 10.03 27.66
C ASN A 37 22.10 8.76 27.01
N PHE A 38 23.42 8.70 26.74
CA PHE A 38 24.09 7.48 26.28
C PHE A 38 23.90 6.34 27.28
N ASP A 39 24.17 6.59 28.56
CA ASP A 39 24.03 5.58 29.62
C ASP A 39 22.58 5.11 29.77
N LYS A 40 21.61 6.03 29.70
CA LYS A 40 20.18 5.69 29.67
C LYS A 40 19.85 4.71 28.54
N TRP A 41 20.35 4.96 27.33
CA TRP A 41 20.07 4.10 26.17
C TRP A 41 20.91 2.80 26.15
N LYS A 42 22.04 2.79 26.84
CA LYS A 42 22.82 1.59 27.15
C LYS A 42 22.05 0.68 28.11
N THR A 43 21.53 1.20 29.22
CA THR A 43 20.71 0.43 30.18
C THR A 43 19.44 -0.11 29.52
N ALA A 44 18.84 0.63 28.58
CA ALA A 44 17.69 0.15 27.80
C ALA A 44 18.04 -0.94 26.77
N GLY A 45 19.32 -1.29 26.58
CA GLY A 45 19.79 -2.31 25.64
C GLY A 45 19.71 -1.90 24.17
N ILE A 46 19.48 -0.61 23.88
CA ILE A 46 19.46 -0.07 22.51
C ILE A 46 20.88 0.15 22.02
N ILE A 47 21.73 0.78 22.82
CA ILE A 47 23.17 0.93 22.56
C ILE A 47 23.90 -0.20 23.28
N GLN A 48 24.74 -0.96 22.56
CA GLN A 48 25.43 -2.13 23.12
C GLN A 48 26.86 -1.84 23.57
N ASN A 49 27.30 -0.60 23.47
CA ASN A 49 28.68 -0.21 23.71
C ASN A 49 28.94 0.14 25.17
N GLU A 50 30.18 -0.09 25.59
CA GLU A 50 30.57 0.19 26.96
C GLU A 50 30.87 1.67 27.19
N SER A 51 31.50 2.33 26.21
CA SER A 51 31.92 3.72 26.30
C SER A 51 31.35 4.56 25.16
N PHE A 52 30.95 5.79 25.48
CA PHE A 52 30.63 6.82 24.49
C PHE A 52 31.81 7.09 23.55
N TYR A 53 33.04 7.02 24.06
CA TYR A 53 34.23 7.33 23.27
C TYR A 53 34.67 6.21 22.32
N ASP A 54 34.01 5.05 22.34
CA ASP A 54 34.28 3.96 21.40
C ASP A 54 34.20 4.42 19.94
N THR A 55 35.15 3.99 19.11
CA THR A 55 35.17 4.31 17.67
C THR A 55 34.00 3.69 16.91
N LYS A 56 33.47 2.56 17.39
CA LYS A 56 32.41 1.83 16.70
C LYS A 56 31.27 1.50 17.64
N TRP A 57 30.09 2.04 17.36
CA TRP A 57 28.88 1.75 18.11
C TRP A 57 28.02 0.68 17.45
N PHE A 58 27.28 -0.09 18.25
CA PHE A 58 26.25 -0.99 17.79
C PHE A 58 24.91 -0.60 18.40
N ILE A 59 23.96 -0.30 17.54
CA ILE A 59 22.58 -0.01 17.92
C ILE A 59 21.67 -1.18 17.55
N ARG A 60 20.69 -1.46 18.41
CA ARG A 60 19.74 -2.55 18.26
C ARG A 60 18.31 -2.06 18.47
N ASP A 61 17.38 -2.54 17.64
CA ASP A 61 15.96 -2.29 17.84
C ASP A 61 15.24 -3.44 18.56
N LYS A 62 13.97 -3.19 18.92
CA LYS A 62 13.05 -4.17 19.53
C LYS A 62 12.84 -5.43 18.67
N ASP A 63 13.14 -5.35 17.37
CA ASP A 63 13.00 -6.42 16.40
C ASP A 63 14.31 -7.19 16.14
N TYR A 64 15.30 -7.04 17.03
CA TYR A 64 16.60 -7.71 16.96
C TYR A 64 17.46 -7.30 15.75
N ASN A 65 17.10 -6.23 15.03
CA ASN A 65 17.97 -5.68 14.00
C ASN A 65 19.14 -4.98 14.66
N ARG A 66 20.35 -5.30 14.22
CA ARG A 66 21.59 -4.72 14.72
C ARG A 66 22.30 -3.97 13.60
N ARG A 67 22.76 -2.75 13.87
CA ARG A 67 23.57 -1.94 12.95
C ARG A 67 24.80 -1.39 13.65
N GLY A 68 25.90 -1.33 12.91
CA GLY A 68 27.15 -0.74 13.37
C GLY A 68 27.32 0.66 12.81
N ILE A 69 27.71 1.61 13.65
CA ILE A 69 28.03 2.99 13.28
C ILE A 69 29.51 3.22 13.60
N LEU A 70 30.26 3.82 12.68
CA LEU A 70 31.69 4.05 12.81
C LEU A 70 31.97 5.56 12.90
N PHE A 71 32.72 5.94 13.93
CA PHE A 71 33.11 7.30 14.33
C PHE A 71 34.63 7.46 14.28
N ASP A 72 35.19 7.38 13.08
CA ASP A 72 36.62 7.41 12.72
C ASP A 72 37.04 8.78 12.14
N LEU A 73 36.45 9.87 12.63
CA LEU A 73 36.82 11.23 12.26
C LEU A 73 37.83 11.83 13.26
N GLU A 74 38.90 11.09 13.58
CA GLU A 74 39.88 11.50 14.59
C GLU A 74 40.57 12.84 14.26
N ILE A 75 40.79 13.10 12.97
CA ILE A 75 41.34 14.37 12.45
C ILE A 75 40.40 15.55 12.76
N TYR A 76 39.08 15.29 12.84
CA TYR A 76 38.04 16.28 13.09
C TYR A 76 37.31 15.95 14.40
N SER A 77 38.06 15.89 15.50
CA SER A 77 37.61 15.39 16.80
C SER A 77 36.31 16.04 17.31
N ASP A 78 36.18 17.38 17.18
CA ASP A 78 34.98 18.11 17.59
C ASP A 78 33.74 17.68 16.79
N LEU A 79 33.87 17.52 15.47
CA LEU A 79 32.79 17.02 14.62
C LEU A 79 32.48 15.54 14.90
N ASN A 80 33.49 14.75 15.26
CA ASN A 80 33.29 13.35 15.64
C ASN A 80 32.43 13.24 16.92
N ILE A 81 32.70 14.11 17.91
CA ILE A 81 31.89 14.22 19.13
C ILE A 81 30.48 14.71 18.79
N ALA A 82 30.35 15.75 17.97
CA ALA A 82 29.06 16.28 17.54
C ALA A 82 28.21 15.21 16.82
N LEU A 83 28.83 14.37 15.99
CA LEU A 83 28.16 13.28 15.27
C LEU A 83 27.66 12.18 16.23
N LYS A 84 28.42 11.90 17.30
CA LYS A 84 27.99 10.99 18.38
C LYS A 84 26.80 11.58 19.16
N CYS A 85 26.86 12.86 19.53
CA CYS A 85 25.74 13.56 20.17
C CYS A 85 24.49 13.57 19.28
N TYR A 86 24.66 13.83 17.99
CA TYR A 86 23.57 13.79 17.02
C TYR A 86 22.98 12.38 16.88
N THR A 87 23.79 11.34 16.95
CA THR A 87 23.30 9.95 16.98
C THR A 87 22.38 9.70 18.17
N ILE A 88 22.75 10.17 19.36
CA ILE A 88 21.92 10.05 20.57
C ILE A 88 20.62 10.84 20.41
N TYR A 89 20.71 12.08 19.89
CA TYR A 89 19.53 12.88 19.58
C TYR A 89 18.55 12.13 18.66
N LEU A 90 19.04 11.49 17.59
CA LEU A 90 18.20 10.71 16.70
C LEU A 90 17.58 9.47 17.37
N VAL A 91 18.28 8.84 18.32
CA VAL A 91 17.74 7.75 19.15
C VAL A 91 16.61 8.25 20.05
N GLU A 92 16.76 9.43 20.65
CA GLU A 92 15.72 10.06 21.49
C GLU A 92 14.47 10.42 20.70
N GLN A 93 14.62 10.80 19.44
CA GLN A 93 13.49 11.00 18.51
C GLN A 93 12.87 9.69 18.01
N HIS A 94 13.32 8.54 18.52
CA HIS A 94 12.80 7.20 18.19
C HIS A 94 12.88 6.85 16.70
N PHE A 95 13.89 7.35 15.99
CA PHE A 95 14.13 6.95 14.60
C PHE A 95 14.57 5.48 14.50
N SER A 96 14.28 4.84 13.36
CA SER A 96 14.69 3.44 13.13
C SER A 96 16.21 3.29 13.03
N VAL A 97 16.75 2.15 13.50
CA VAL A 97 18.20 1.89 13.50
C VAL A 97 18.84 1.95 12.11
N ASN A 98 18.12 1.56 11.06
CA ASN A 98 18.59 1.68 9.67
C ASN A 98 18.68 3.14 9.23
N HIS A 99 17.67 3.95 9.60
CA HIS A 99 17.65 5.36 9.27
C HIS A 99 18.79 6.10 9.97
N ILE A 100 18.97 5.87 11.28
CA ILE A 100 20.06 6.48 12.06
C ILE A 100 21.41 6.16 11.40
N GLN A 101 21.68 4.89 11.08
CA GLN A 101 22.93 4.51 10.42
C GLN A 101 23.13 5.24 9.07
N ASN A 102 22.09 5.32 8.23
CA ASN A 102 22.17 5.99 6.93
C ASN A 102 22.43 7.50 7.09
N VAL A 103 21.73 8.16 8.03
CA VAL A 103 21.91 9.58 8.34
C VAL A 103 23.36 9.86 8.74
N ILE A 104 23.87 9.12 9.72
CA ILE A 104 25.23 9.31 10.23
C ILE A 104 26.29 9.01 9.16
N HIS A 105 26.07 7.98 8.35
CA HIS A 105 26.98 7.63 7.27
C HIS A 105 27.05 8.73 6.19
N CYS A 106 25.92 9.28 5.76
CA CYS A 106 25.88 10.38 4.80
C CYS A 106 26.55 11.65 5.36
N ILE A 107 26.28 12.01 6.61
CA ILE A 107 26.91 13.20 7.23
C ILE A 107 28.42 13.01 7.33
N LYS A 108 28.88 11.81 7.74
CA LYS A 108 30.31 11.47 7.79
C LYS A 108 30.97 11.63 6.42
N GLU A 109 30.36 11.12 5.35
CA GLU A 109 30.87 11.30 3.98
C GLU A 109 31.01 12.78 3.64
N SER A 110 29.96 13.58 3.90
CA SER A 110 29.98 15.02 3.67
C SER A 110 31.12 15.72 4.44
N ILE A 111 31.36 15.35 5.70
CA ILE A 111 32.46 15.88 6.52
C ILE A 111 33.82 15.53 5.90
N GLN A 112 34.00 14.29 5.45
CA GLN A 112 35.28 13.81 4.90
C GLN A 112 35.62 14.50 3.58
N ILE A 113 34.65 14.63 2.67
CA ILE A 113 34.85 15.22 1.34
C ILE A 113 35.09 16.73 1.44
N SER A 114 34.29 17.42 2.25
CA SER A 114 34.44 18.86 2.48
C SER A 114 35.60 19.21 3.42
N LYS A 115 36.33 18.21 3.93
CA LYS A 115 37.39 18.33 4.94
C LYS A 115 36.97 19.23 6.11
N ALA A 116 35.94 18.81 6.83
CA ALA A 116 35.29 19.56 7.91
C ALA A 116 34.63 20.86 7.44
N PHE A 117 33.95 20.82 6.30
CA PHE A 117 33.19 21.94 5.73
C PHE A 117 34.05 23.18 5.47
N ASN A 118 35.25 22.96 4.94
CA ASN A 118 36.12 24.02 4.46
C ASN A 118 35.64 24.54 3.09
N LEU A 119 35.58 25.86 2.93
CA LEU A 119 35.16 26.54 1.70
C LEU A 119 35.97 26.16 0.47
N ASP A 120 37.25 25.82 0.62
CA ASP A 120 38.09 25.38 -0.49
C ASP A 120 37.61 24.05 -1.10
N HIS A 121 36.87 23.25 -0.33
CA HIS A 121 36.35 21.93 -0.70
C HIS A 121 34.84 21.92 -0.94
N LEU A 122 34.26 23.09 -1.16
CA LEU A 122 32.85 23.27 -1.42
C LEU A 122 32.44 22.69 -2.79
N ALA A 123 33.26 22.90 -3.83
CA ALA A 123 33.04 22.30 -5.14
C ALA A 123 33.19 20.77 -5.13
N ASP A 124 34.12 20.25 -4.31
CA ASP A 124 34.34 18.80 -4.17
C ASP A 124 33.09 18.08 -3.63
N LEU A 125 32.41 18.70 -2.65
CA LEU A 125 31.16 18.17 -2.11
C LEU A 125 30.05 18.18 -3.16
N GLU A 126 29.90 19.27 -3.92
CA GLU A 126 28.90 19.38 -4.98
C GLU A 126 29.12 18.32 -6.07
N GLU A 127 30.36 18.16 -6.52
CA GLU A 127 30.71 17.16 -7.54
C GLU A 127 30.45 15.74 -7.02
N TYR A 128 30.77 15.47 -5.75
CA TYR A 128 30.51 14.17 -5.15
C TYR A 128 29.02 13.86 -5.05
N ILE A 129 28.19 14.82 -4.62
CA ILE A 129 26.73 14.64 -4.57
C ILE A 129 26.21 14.36 -5.99
N ASN A 130 26.68 15.11 -6.99
CA ASN A 130 26.29 14.92 -8.39
C ASN A 130 26.68 13.57 -8.98
N LYS A 131 27.75 12.92 -8.53
CA LYS A 131 28.17 11.59 -9.04
C LYS A 131 27.23 10.44 -8.65
N HIS A 132 26.43 10.61 -7.60
CA HIS A 132 25.61 9.52 -7.06
C HIS A 132 24.25 9.38 -7.74
N ASN A 133 23.52 8.29 -7.44
CA ASN A 133 22.12 8.15 -7.86
C ASN A 133 21.21 9.13 -7.10
N TYR A 134 20.04 9.43 -7.68
CA TYR A 134 19.09 10.43 -7.16
C TYR A 134 18.75 10.28 -5.67
N GLY A 135 18.50 9.05 -5.20
CA GLY A 135 18.14 8.80 -3.80
C GLY A 135 19.28 9.18 -2.85
N LYS A 136 20.51 8.75 -3.18
CA LYS A 136 21.70 9.08 -2.39
C LYS A 136 22.03 10.58 -2.43
N ARG A 137 21.81 11.28 -3.56
CA ARG A 137 21.98 12.75 -3.63
C ARG A 137 21.08 13.47 -2.64
N CYS A 138 19.79 13.12 -2.65
CA CYS A 138 18.80 13.71 -1.77
C CYS A 138 19.12 13.42 -0.30
N ASP A 139 19.50 12.19 0.04
CA ASP A 139 19.90 11.83 1.40
C ASP A 139 21.15 12.59 1.87
N LEU A 140 22.20 12.66 1.05
CA LEU A 140 23.40 13.43 1.35
C LEU A 140 23.06 14.90 1.63
N ALA A 141 22.35 15.56 0.72
CA ALA A 141 21.99 16.97 0.86
C ALA A 141 21.09 17.23 2.07
N ARG A 142 20.00 16.47 2.21
CA ARG A 142 19.03 16.63 3.29
C ARG A 142 19.66 16.40 4.66
N TYR A 143 20.42 15.33 4.82
CA TYR A 143 21.00 15.00 6.12
C TYR A 143 22.14 15.95 6.51
N THR A 144 22.90 16.45 5.52
CA THR A 144 23.91 17.49 5.76
C THR A 144 23.25 18.80 6.21
N ILE A 145 22.18 19.25 5.54
CA ILE A 145 21.44 20.45 5.95
C ILE A 145 20.83 20.29 7.35
N ASN A 146 20.22 19.14 7.64
CA ASN A 146 19.68 18.85 8.98
C ASN A 146 20.77 18.78 10.06
N PHE A 147 22.00 18.45 9.69
CA PHE A 147 23.11 18.48 10.64
C PHE A 147 23.54 19.91 10.94
N PHE A 148 23.52 20.83 9.96
CA PHE A 148 23.79 22.25 10.20
C PHE A 148 22.72 22.95 11.04
N SER A 149 21.48 22.43 11.09
CA SER A 149 20.50 22.93 12.06
C SER A 149 20.75 22.43 13.48
N PHE A 150 21.56 21.37 13.65
CA PHE A 150 21.94 20.83 14.94
C PHE A 150 23.24 21.45 15.47
N ILE A 151 24.26 21.69 14.64
CA ILE A 151 25.55 22.27 15.05
C ILE A 151 25.85 23.57 14.30
N GLU A 152 26.37 24.57 15.02
CA GLU A 152 26.90 25.78 14.41
C GLU A 152 28.25 25.52 13.75
N ILE A 153 28.30 25.66 12.43
CA ILE A 153 29.52 25.52 11.63
C ILE A 153 29.73 26.82 10.85
N THR A 154 30.96 27.32 10.87
CA THR A 154 31.32 28.53 10.12
C THR A 154 31.06 28.33 8.63
N ASN A 155 30.38 29.28 8.00
CA ASN A 155 30.01 29.24 6.58
C ASN A 155 29.00 28.15 6.16
N SER A 156 28.26 27.55 7.10
CA SER A 156 27.22 26.55 6.81
C SER A 156 26.22 26.98 5.73
N ASN A 157 25.85 28.26 5.69
CA ASN A 157 24.94 28.83 4.69
C ASN A 157 25.35 28.51 3.24
N LYS A 158 26.65 28.61 2.91
CA LYS A 158 27.13 28.33 1.55
C LYS A 158 26.99 26.85 1.17
N PHE A 159 27.18 25.95 2.13
CA PHE A 159 26.95 24.52 1.93
C PHE A 159 25.46 24.19 1.82
N ILE A 160 24.61 24.90 2.57
CA ILE A 160 23.14 24.78 2.47
C ILE A 160 22.67 25.19 1.07
N ASP A 161 23.19 26.29 0.53
CA ASP A 161 22.81 26.77 -0.80
C ASP A 161 23.10 25.74 -1.90
N ILE A 162 24.23 25.04 -1.82
CA ILE A 162 24.62 23.99 -2.78
C ILE A 162 23.84 22.71 -2.57
N CYS A 163 23.53 22.35 -1.33
CA CYS A 163 22.76 21.15 -1.02
C CYS A 163 21.28 21.32 -1.41
N SER A 164 20.72 22.53 -1.30
CA SER A 164 19.28 22.79 -1.47
C SER A 164 18.69 22.34 -2.81
N PRO A 165 19.33 22.56 -3.99
CA PRO A 165 18.85 22.05 -5.27
C PRO A 165 18.61 20.53 -5.31
N PHE A 166 19.37 19.75 -4.52
CA PHE A 166 19.27 18.30 -4.51
C PHE A 166 18.10 17.75 -3.67
N ILE A 167 17.48 18.58 -2.83
CA ILE A 167 16.33 18.17 -2.00
C ILE A 167 15.04 18.08 -2.83
N ASN A 168 14.89 18.92 -3.86
CA ASN A 168 13.63 19.15 -4.56
C ASN A 168 13.24 18.09 -5.59
N ASN A 169 14.02 17.02 -5.75
CA ASN A 169 13.70 16.00 -6.74
C ASN A 169 12.77 14.92 -6.16
N ILE A 170 11.49 15.05 -6.54
CA ILE A 170 10.40 14.11 -6.28
C ILE A 170 10.90 12.70 -6.57
N GLN A 171 11.05 11.88 -5.52
CA GLN A 171 11.21 10.44 -5.71
C GLN A 171 10.02 9.98 -6.55
N LYS A 172 10.27 9.46 -7.75
CA LYS A 172 9.25 8.73 -8.49
C LYS A 172 8.74 7.64 -7.55
N SER A 173 7.46 7.74 -7.19
CA SER A 173 6.80 6.68 -6.46
C SER A 173 6.96 5.40 -7.27
N ARG A 174 7.26 4.29 -6.57
CA ARG A 174 7.46 2.98 -7.21
C ARG A 174 6.25 2.67 -8.09
N ASP A 175 6.50 2.35 -9.35
CA ASP A 175 5.45 1.88 -10.26
C ASP A 175 4.82 0.60 -9.70
N LEU A 176 3.49 0.56 -9.71
CA LEU A 176 2.75 -0.65 -9.36
C LEU A 176 2.94 -1.72 -10.45
N PRO A 177 2.87 -3.02 -10.11
CA PRO A 177 2.78 -4.07 -11.12
C PRO A 177 1.66 -3.78 -12.11
N ASN A 178 1.80 -4.24 -13.35
CA ASN A 178 0.76 -4.06 -14.35
C ASN A 178 -0.54 -4.69 -13.82
N TYR A 179 -1.63 -3.95 -13.87
CA TYR A 179 -2.87 -4.45 -13.31
C TYR A 179 -3.41 -5.69 -14.03
N ARG A 180 -3.11 -5.89 -15.32
CA ARG A 180 -3.42 -7.16 -16.02
C ARG A 180 -2.83 -8.35 -15.25
N HIS A 181 -1.65 -8.17 -14.68
CA HIS A 181 -1.00 -9.18 -13.87
C HIS A 181 -1.60 -9.29 -12.46
N ILE A 182 -2.03 -8.19 -11.83
CA ILE A 182 -2.80 -8.22 -10.56
C ILE A 182 -4.09 -9.05 -10.72
N LEU A 183 -4.81 -8.85 -11.83
CA LEU A 183 -6.02 -9.61 -12.15
C LEU A 183 -5.72 -11.08 -12.41
N TYR A 184 -4.72 -11.36 -13.25
CA TYR A 184 -4.28 -12.71 -13.50
C TYR A 184 -3.95 -13.43 -12.19
N PHE A 185 -3.23 -12.76 -11.29
CA PHE A 185 -2.91 -13.32 -9.99
C PHE A 185 -4.18 -13.60 -9.16
N ASN A 186 -5.13 -12.65 -9.10
CA ASN A 186 -6.38 -12.84 -8.38
C ASN A 186 -7.18 -14.05 -8.88
N GLU A 187 -7.39 -14.14 -10.21
CA GLU A 187 -8.13 -15.24 -10.83
C GLU A 187 -7.47 -16.59 -10.57
N ASN A 188 -6.14 -16.66 -10.66
CA ASN A 188 -5.42 -17.89 -10.39
C ASN A 188 -5.38 -18.27 -8.91
N ILE A 189 -5.49 -17.32 -7.98
CA ILE A 189 -5.69 -17.64 -6.56
C ILE A 189 -7.04 -18.31 -6.33
N GLU A 190 -8.12 -17.84 -6.99
CA GLU A 190 -9.43 -18.51 -6.91
C GLU A 190 -9.39 -19.90 -7.54
N ASN A 191 -8.82 -20.04 -8.73
CA ASN A 191 -8.68 -21.34 -9.40
C ASN A 191 -7.82 -22.29 -8.56
N PHE A 192 -6.74 -21.79 -7.96
CA PHE A 192 -5.86 -22.56 -7.09
C PHE A 192 -6.59 -23.11 -5.85
N LEU A 193 -7.51 -22.34 -5.26
CA LEU A 193 -8.33 -22.80 -4.15
C LEU A 193 -9.26 -23.96 -4.52
N VAL A 194 -9.68 -24.06 -5.79
CA VAL A 194 -10.57 -25.11 -6.29
C VAL A 194 -9.80 -26.33 -6.80
N GLU A 195 -8.68 -26.12 -7.49
CA GLU A 195 -7.94 -27.15 -8.23
C GLU A 195 -6.63 -27.60 -7.53
N GLY A 196 -6.26 -26.95 -6.43
CA GLY A 196 -5.06 -27.26 -5.67
C GLY A 196 -5.13 -28.64 -5.02
N THR A 197 -4.05 -29.41 -5.11
CA THR A 197 -3.92 -30.63 -4.30
C THR A 197 -3.81 -30.27 -2.81
N GLU A 198 -4.12 -31.20 -1.91
CA GLU A 198 -4.01 -30.95 -0.47
C GLU A 198 -2.60 -30.47 -0.06
N PHE A 199 -1.55 -31.09 -0.63
CA PHE A 199 -0.17 -30.69 -0.38
C PHE A 199 0.13 -29.26 -0.87
N GLU A 200 -0.29 -28.93 -2.10
CA GLU A 200 -0.11 -27.58 -2.65
C GLU A 200 -0.85 -26.54 -1.81
N LEU A 201 -2.10 -26.82 -1.45
CA LEU A 201 -2.94 -25.95 -0.65
C LEU A 201 -2.29 -25.67 0.70
N GLN A 202 -1.82 -26.69 1.42
CA GLN A 202 -1.10 -26.51 2.68
C GLN A 202 0.17 -25.66 2.48
N LYS A 203 1.02 -26.01 1.51
CA LYS A 203 2.28 -25.30 1.24
C LYS A 203 2.07 -23.81 0.94
N TYR A 204 1.10 -23.48 0.09
CA TYR A 204 0.92 -22.11 -0.43
C TYR A 204 -0.24 -21.34 0.20
N PHE A 205 -0.96 -21.91 1.18
CA PHE A 205 -2.02 -21.21 1.89
C PHE A 205 -1.62 -19.85 2.50
N PRO A 206 -0.37 -19.66 3.01
CA PRO A 206 0.07 -18.34 3.47
C PRO A 206 -0.03 -17.26 2.39
N ILE A 207 0.14 -17.60 1.11
CA ILE A 207 -0.01 -16.67 -0.02
C ILE A 207 -1.48 -16.34 -0.25
N VAL A 208 -2.37 -17.33 -0.16
CA VAL A 208 -3.83 -17.12 -0.26
C VAL A 208 -4.29 -16.17 0.84
N LEU A 209 -3.89 -16.42 2.09
CA LEU A 209 -4.22 -15.54 3.21
C LEU A 209 -3.63 -14.13 3.04
N TRP A 210 -2.38 -14.03 2.60
CA TRP A 210 -1.75 -12.74 2.32
C TRP A 210 -2.56 -11.97 1.28
N TRP A 211 -2.90 -12.61 0.16
CA TRP A 211 -3.67 -11.97 -0.90
C TRP A 211 -5.06 -11.53 -0.42
N LYS A 212 -5.83 -12.45 0.18
CA LYS A 212 -7.22 -12.20 0.60
C LYS A 212 -7.33 -11.20 1.74
N ILE A 213 -6.38 -11.18 2.68
CA ILE A 213 -6.42 -10.26 3.82
C ILE A 213 -5.82 -8.90 3.43
N THR A 214 -4.62 -8.88 2.86
CA THR A 214 -3.86 -7.62 2.75
C THR A 214 -4.25 -6.72 1.58
N THR A 215 -5.05 -7.22 0.62
CA THR A 215 -5.69 -6.41 -0.43
C THR A 215 -6.94 -5.68 0.06
N ILE A 216 -7.50 -6.10 1.21
CA ILE A 216 -8.65 -5.48 1.86
C ILE A 216 -8.19 -4.65 3.06
N ILE A 217 -7.35 -5.22 3.91
CA ILE A 217 -6.80 -4.57 5.09
C ILE A 217 -5.36 -4.12 4.78
N PRO A 218 -5.08 -2.82 4.72
CA PRO A 218 -3.73 -2.31 4.46
C PRO A 218 -2.77 -2.68 5.60
N MET A 219 -2.03 -3.77 5.43
CA MET A 219 -1.05 -4.27 6.39
C MET A 219 0.35 -4.23 5.79
N ARG A 220 1.36 -3.92 6.59
CA ARG A 220 2.75 -4.13 6.14
C ARG A 220 3.02 -5.65 6.08
N PRO A 221 3.90 -6.14 5.19
CA PRO A 221 4.23 -7.58 5.13
C PRO A 221 4.67 -8.15 6.48
N LYS A 222 5.44 -7.36 7.25
CA LYS A 222 5.89 -7.75 8.60
C LYS A 222 4.74 -7.81 9.61
N GLU A 223 3.74 -6.93 9.50
CA GLU A 223 2.53 -6.99 10.33
C GLU A 223 1.72 -8.26 10.00
N PHE A 224 1.55 -8.58 8.72
CA PHE A 224 0.86 -9.79 8.30
C PHE A 224 1.54 -11.06 8.84
N LEU A 225 2.86 -11.17 8.67
CA LEU A 225 3.63 -12.34 9.11
C LEU A 225 3.69 -12.50 10.65
N LYS A 226 3.41 -11.42 11.40
CA LYS A 226 3.32 -11.43 12.87
C LYS A 226 1.90 -11.59 13.40
N LEU A 227 0.91 -11.91 12.57
CA LEU A 227 -0.43 -12.24 13.05
C LEU A 227 -0.37 -13.39 14.05
N LYS A 228 -1.07 -13.26 15.18
CA LYS A 228 -1.14 -14.30 16.21
C LYS A 228 -2.07 -15.45 15.81
N LYS A 229 -1.89 -16.65 16.36
CA LYS A 229 -2.78 -17.80 16.11
C LYS A 229 -4.24 -17.50 16.48
N ASN A 230 -4.47 -16.68 17.49
CA ASN A 230 -5.79 -16.23 17.94
C ASN A 230 -6.17 -14.84 17.36
N CYS A 231 -5.63 -14.46 16.20
CA CYS A 231 -5.90 -13.15 15.61
C CYS A 231 -7.38 -12.96 15.24
N VAL A 232 -8.11 -14.02 14.88
CA VAL A 232 -9.54 -13.93 14.56
C VAL A 232 -10.42 -14.43 15.69
N ASN A 233 -11.50 -13.69 15.96
CA ASN A 233 -12.50 -14.02 16.97
C ASN A 233 -13.92 -13.80 16.43
N GLN A 234 -14.88 -14.54 16.97
CA GLN A 234 -16.30 -14.30 16.77
C GLN A 234 -16.87 -13.66 18.03
N ALA A 235 -17.57 -12.54 17.90
CA ALA A 235 -18.07 -11.80 19.06
C ALA A 235 -19.08 -12.65 19.85
N LYS A 236 -18.84 -12.83 21.16
CA LYS A 236 -19.71 -13.63 22.05
C LYS A 236 -21.18 -13.20 22.02
N ASN A 237 -21.42 -11.90 21.80
CA ASN A 237 -22.75 -11.30 21.89
C ASN A 237 -23.47 -11.23 20.53
N ASN A 238 -22.81 -11.55 19.41
CA ASN A 238 -23.43 -11.57 18.08
C ASN A 238 -22.71 -12.54 17.14
N LYS A 239 -23.37 -13.68 16.83
CA LYS A 239 -22.81 -14.74 15.97
C LYS A 239 -22.47 -14.28 14.55
N ASN A 240 -22.95 -13.12 14.09
CA ASN A 240 -22.66 -12.60 12.75
C ASN A 240 -21.56 -11.53 12.72
N LYS A 241 -20.90 -11.25 13.86
CA LYS A 241 -19.78 -10.31 13.92
C LYS A 241 -18.46 -11.07 14.10
N TYR A 242 -17.61 -10.95 13.09
CA TYR A 242 -16.25 -11.52 13.07
C TYR A 242 -15.23 -10.39 13.13
N GLU A 243 -14.17 -10.59 13.89
CA GLU A 243 -13.15 -9.59 14.13
C GLU A 243 -11.75 -10.18 13.92
N ILE A 244 -10.82 -9.35 13.45
CA ILE A 244 -9.39 -9.65 13.34
C ILE A 244 -8.59 -8.66 14.18
N THR A 245 -7.64 -9.15 14.95
CA THR A 245 -6.69 -8.38 15.74
C THR A 245 -5.32 -8.41 15.07
N LEU A 246 -4.85 -7.23 14.70
CA LEU A 246 -3.57 -6.99 14.04
C LEU A 246 -2.47 -6.84 15.10
N PRO A 247 -1.21 -7.20 14.80
CA PRO A 247 -0.09 -7.07 15.74
C PRO A 247 0.45 -5.63 15.75
N ARG A 248 -0.44 -4.66 15.89
CA ARG A 248 -0.11 -3.25 16.10
C ARG A 248 -0.09 -3.00 17.60
N ILE A 249 0.85 -2.18 18.04
CA ILE A 249 0.83 -1.66 19.40
C ILE A 249 -0.01 -0.39 19.33
N LYS A 250 -1.04 -0.31 20.15
CA LYS A 250 -1.74 0.94 20.42
C LYS A 250 -0.78 1.95 21.05
N GLU A 251 -0.05 2.66 20.21
CA GLU A 251 0.78 3.77 20.64
C GLU A 251 -0.13 5.00 20.72
N LYS A 252 -0.32 5.54 21.93
CA LYS A 252 -0.94 6.85 22.08
C LYS A 252 -0.09 7.86 21.32
N GLY A 253 -0.73 8.67 20.48
CA GLY A 253 -0.06 9.79 19.83
C GLY A 253 0.69 10.63 20.85
N THR A 254 2.01 10.79 20.67
CA THR A 254 2.84 11.60 21.58
C THR A 254 2.81 13.07 21.22
N LEU A 255 2.49 13.38 19.96
CA LEU A 255 2.40 14.73 19.41
C LEU A 255 0.94 15.09 19.12
N LEU A 256 0.61 16.39 19.17
CA LEU A 256 -0.70 16.97 18.82
C LEU A 256 -1.23 16.63 17.40
N LYS A 257 -0.46 15.90 16.58
CA LYS A 257 -0.82 15.53 15.19
C LYS A 257 -0.77 14.03 14.93
N ASP A 258 -0.45 13.24 15.96
CA ASP A 258 -0.36 11.79 15.84
C ASP A 258 -1.75 11.16 15.99
N ILE A 259 -2.07 10.22 15.10
CA ILE A 259 -3.36 9.51 15.08
C ILE A 259 -3.25 8.21 15.88
N ASP A 260 -4.15 8.01 16.83
CA ASP A 260 -4.31 6.75 17.55
C ASP A 260 -4.85 5.65 16.61
N THR A 261 -4.14 4.52 16.54
CA THR A 261 -4.49 3.40 15.65
C THR A 261 -5.32 2.34 16.38
N THR A 262 -6.27 1.71 15.69
CA THR A 262 -7.00 0.56 16.23
C THR A 262 -6.31 -0.76 15.86
N ASP A 263 -6.28 -1.68 16.83
CA ASP A 263 -5.66 -2.99 16.64
C ASP A 263 -6.66 -4.05 16.17
N THR A 264 -7.96 -3.84 16.41
CA THR A 264 -9.02 -4.78 16.05
C THR A 264 -9.96 -4.19 15.00
N LEU A 265 -10.23 -4.95 13.94
CA LEU A 265 -11.09 -4.58 12.83
C LEU A 265 -12.17 -5.64 12.62
N GLN A 266 -13.35 -5.24 12.17
CA GLN A 266 -14.40 -6.17 11.76
C GLN A 266 -14.06 -6.75 10.38
N ILE A 267 -14.28 -8.06 10.22
CA ILE A 267 -14.08 -8.80 8.97
C ILE A 267 -15.35 -9.54 8.55
N ASN A 268 -15.40 -9.98 7.30
CA ASN A 268 -16.45 -10.87 6.82
C ASN A 268 -16.19 -12.33 7.27
N LYS A 269 -17.21 -13.17 7.08
CA LYS A 269 -17.13 -14.60 7.40
C LYS A 269 -16.07 -15.32 6.57
N ASP A 270 -15.93 -14.97 5.29
CA ASP A 270 -14.99 -15.64 4.39
C ASP A 270 -13.53 -15.52 4.87
N ILE A 271 -13.09 -14.33 5.30
CA ILE A 271 -11.75 -14.13 5.88
C ILE A 271 -11.61 -14.94 7.17
N TYR A 272 -12.64 -14.93 8.02
CA TYR A 272 -12.63 -15.70 9.27
C TYR A 272 -12.45 -17.20 8.97
N ASP A 273 -13.25 -17.75 8.06
CA ASP A 273 -13.22 -19.16 7.67
C ASP A 273 -11.90 -19.55 7.00
N LEU A 274 -11.31 -18.67 6.17
CA LEU A 274 -9.97 -18.90 5.60
C LEU A 274 -8.90 -19.00 6.68
N VAL A 275 -8.92 -18.10 7.68
CA VAL A 275 -7.96 -18.15 8.79
C VAL A 275 -8.16 -19.42 9.63
N GLN A 276 -9.41 -19.84 9.87
CA GLN A 276 -9.67 -21.10 10.58
C GLN A 276 -9.24 -22.32 9.79
N THR A 277 -9.45 -22.33 8.47
CA THR A 277 -8.93 -23.37 7.57
C THR A 277 -7.41 -23.47 7.68
N PHE A 278 -6.68 -22.36 7.67
CA PHE A 278 -5.23 -22.43 7.84
C PHE A 278 -4.80 -22.97 9.20
N LYS A 279 -5.53 -22.62 10.28
CA LYS A 279 -5.24 -23.15 11.61
C LYS A 279 -5.38 -24.68 11.68
N SER A 280 -6.26 -25.28 10.88
CA SER A 280 -6.42 -26.74 10.85
C SER A 280 -5.20 -27.45 10.27
N PHE A 281 -4.39 -26.76 9.44
CA PHE A 281 -3.14 -27.29 8.89
C PHE A 281 -1.97 -27.21 9.88
N LEU A 282 -2.07 -26.41 10.94
CA LEU A 282 -1.01 -26.24 11.91
C LEU A 282 -0.93 -27.44 12.86
N SER A 283 0.29 -27.90 13.15
CA SER A 283 0.50 -28.96 14.15
C SER A 283 0.08 -28.47 15.54
N LYS A 284 -0.68 -29.31 16.25
CA LYS A 284 -1.10 -29.05 17.65
C LYS A 284 0.07 -28.96 18.63
N GLU A 285 1.24 -29.49 18.26
CA GLU A 285 2.47 -29.47 19.06
C GLU A 285 3.26 -28.17 18.92
N ASP A 286 2.93 -27.32 17.93
CA ASP A 286 3.60 -26.03 17.74
C ASP A 286 3.15 -25.04 18.82
N LYS A 287 4.07 -24.71 19.74
CA LYS A 287 3.85 -23.78 20.85
C LYS A 287 4.00 -22.30 20.48
N SER A 288 4.37 -21.96 19.25
CA SER A 288 4.51 -20.56 18.84
C SER A 288 3.19 -19.79 18.96
N GLU A 289 3.25 -18.52 19.33
CA GLU A 289 2.07 -17.65 19.38
C GLU A 289 1.63 -17.16 17.99
N TYR A 290 2.48 -17.29 16.97
CA TYR A 290 2.27 -16.74 15.64
C TYR A 290 1.53 -17.71 14.72
N LEU A 291 0.68 -17.17 13.85
CA LEU A 291 -0.06 -17.93 12.84
C LEU A 291 0.88 -18.49 11.77
N PHE A 292 1.85 -17.69 11.32
CA PHE A 292 2.84 -18.08 10.31
C PHE A 292 4.16 -18.39 10.99
N THR A 293 4.46 -19.67 11.21
CA THR A 293 5.69 -20.09 11.92
C THR A 293 6.77 -20.53 10.94
N TYR A 294 8.04 -20.36 11.33
CA TYR A 294 9.14 -20.90 10.53
C TYR A 294 9.08 -22.44 10.47
N LYS A 295 8.66 -23.08 11.57
CA LYS A 295 8.49 -24.54 11.66
C LYS A 295 7.50 -25.06 10.60
N TYR A 296 6.38 -24.38 10.41
CA TYR A 296 5.42 -24.73 9.35
C TYR A 296 6.05 -24.59 7.97
N TYR A 297 6.73 -23.48 7.68
CA TYR A 297 7.45 -23.29 6.41
C TYR A 297 8.52 -24.37 6.18
N GLU A 298 9.21 -24.83 7.23
CA GLU A 298 10.25 -25.85 7.15
C GLU A 298 9.72 -27.21 6.67
N MET A 299 8.45 -27.53 6.91
CA MET A 299 7.82 -28.76 6.41
C MET A 299 7.75 -28.81 4.88
N TYR A 300 7.76 -27.65 4.21
CA TYR A 300 7.51 -27.54 2.77
C TYR A 300 8.65 -26.88 1.98
N LYS A 301 9.76 -26.50 2.64
CA LYS A 301 10.86 -25.79 1.99
C LYS A 301 11.68 -26.75 1.11
N GLU A 302 12.09 -26.26 -0.06
CA GLU A 302 12.95 -27.01 -1.00
C GLU A 302 14.43 -26.99 -0.57
N ASN A 303 14.87 -25.94 0.14
CA ASN A 303 16.28 -25.73 0.52
C ASN A 303 16.46 -25.50 2.02
N SER A 304 17.57 -25.99 2.58
CA SER A 304 17.94 -25.85 3.98
C SER A 304 18.38 -24.41 4.31
N GLY A 305 17.53 -23.67 5.03
CA GLY A 305 17.89 -22.35 5.56
C GLY A 305 19.02 -22.40 6.62
N SER A 306 19.71 -21.28 6.80
CA SER A 306 20.77 -21.09 7.81
C SER A 306 20.29 -21.38 9.23
N GLN A 307 21.17 -21.82 10.14
CA GLN A 307 20.81 -22.08 11.56
C GLN A 307 20.14 -20.88 12.24
N ARG A 308 20.60 -19.65 11.97
CA ARG A 308 20.04 -18.41 12.56
C ARG A 308 18.60 -18.14 12.17
N THR A 309 18.19 -18.52 10.95
CA THR A 309 16.79 -18.39 10.51
C THR A 309 15.87 -19.43 11.13
N ARG A 310 16.40 -20.56 11.61
CA ARG A 310 15.61 -21.64 12.24
C ARG A 310 15.17 -21.33 13.67
N GLN A 311 15.76 -20.30 14.29
CA GLN A 311 15.43 -19.86 15.65
C GLN A 311 14.33 -18.78 15.70
N SER A 312 13.73 -18.42 14.56
CA SER A 312 12.66 -17.41 14.51
C SER A 312 11.30 -18.03 14.85
N ASP A 313 10.57 -17.42 15.78
CA ASP A 313 9.23 -17.89 16.19
C ASP A 313 8.15 -17.69 15.13
N PHE A 314 8.39 -16.78 14.17
CA PHE A 314 7.51 -16.47 13.04
C PHE A 314 8.25 -16.57 11.70
N LEU A 315 7.50 -16.64 10.60
CA LEU A 315 8.02 -16.71 9.22
C LEU A 315 8.65 -15.37 8.83
N PRO A 316 9.97 -15.28 8.59
CA PRO A 316 10.59 -14.00 8.27
C PRO A 316 10.27 -13.56 6.81
N PRO A 317 10.27 -12.25 6.51
CA PRO A 317 9.87 -11.73 5.20
C PRO A 317 10.67 -12.28 4.01
N ARG A 318 11.95 -12.60 4.20
CA ARG A 318 12.80 -13.19 3.13
C ARG A 318 12.31 -14.56 2.71
N GLN A 319 11.93 -15.40 3.68
CA GLN A 319 11.38 -16.72 3.41
C GLN A 319 9.99 -16.63 2.80
N PHE A 320 9.18 -15.66 3.22
CA PHE A 320 7.89 -15.38 2.60
C PHE A 320 8.03 -14.96 1.13
N ASN A 321 8.99 -14.08 0.80
CA ASN A 321 9.31 -13.77 -0.61
C ASN A 321 9.68 -15.03 -1.40
N SER A 322 10.52 -15.89 -0.83
CA SER A 322 10.89 -17.16 -1.47
C SER A 322 9.68 -18.08 -1.69
N LEU A 323 8.68 -18.05 -0.79
CA LEU A 323 7.44 -18.81 -0.96
C LEU A 323 6.62 -18.24 -2.14
N ILE A 324 6.55 -16.92 -2.28
CA ILE A 324 5.91 -16.28 -3.45
C ILE A 324 6.66 -16.67 -4.73
N ASP A 325 7.99 -16.61 -4.75
CA ASP A 325 8.80 -17.02 -5.91
C ASP A 325 8.50 -18.48 -6.31
N GLN A 326 8.38 -19.37 -5.32
CA GLN A 326 8.03 -20.77 -5.53
C GLN A 326 6.62 -20.91 -6.12
N PHE A 327 5.63 -20.20 -5.61
CA PHE A 327 4.27 -20.22 -6.14
C PHE A 327 4.22 -19.74 -7.60
N TYR A 328 4.96 -18.68 -7.92
CA TYR A 328 5.09 -18.21 -9.30
C TYR A 328 5.71 -19.28 -10.21
N ARG A 329 6.75 -19.99 -9.77
CA ARG A 329 7.39 -21.04 -10.58
C ARG A 329 6.51 -22.28 -10.72
N GLU A 330 6.00 -22.81 -9.62
CA GLU A 330 5.35 -24.12 -9.59
C GLU A 330 3.87 -24.05 -9.96
N ILE A 331 3.14 -23.05 -9.48
CA ILE A 331 1.72 -22.93 -9.74
C ILE A 331 1.50 -22.07 -10.99
N LEU A 332 1.92 -20.81 -10.98
CA LEU A 332 1.58 -19.91 -12.08
C LEU A 332 2.27 -20.32 -13.40
N LYS A 333 3.58 -20.54 -13.40
CA LYS A 333 4.34 -20.88 -14.62
C LYS A 333 4.14 -22.33 -15.05
N LYS A 334 4.33 -23.32 -14.16
CA LYS A 334 4.24 -24.74 -14.57
C LYS A 334 2.80 -25.24 -14.73
N LYS A 335 1.91 -24.97 -13.77
CA LYS A 335 0.50 -25.44 -13.79
C LYS A 335 -0.37 -24.55 -14.70
N TYR A 336 -0.33 -23.22 -14.52
CA TYR A 336 -1.19 -22.28 -15.24
C TYR A 336 -0.55 -21.61 -16.48
N LYS A 337 0.67 -22.02 -16.85
CA LYS A 337 1.37 -21.57 -18.07
C LYS A 337 1.52 -20.04 -18.18
N TYR A 338 1.73 -19.37 -17.05
CA TYR A 338 2.02 -17.95 -16.99
C TYR A 338 3.37 -17.63 -17.65
N ASN A 339 3.39 -16.77 -18.67
CA ASN A 339 4.59 -16.49 -19.46
C ASN A 339 5.19 -15.09 -19.24
N GLN A 340 4.57 -14.26 -18.40
CA GLN A 340 5.06 -12.91 -18.13
C GLN A 340 6.13 -12.90 -17.02
N LYS A 341 6.95 -11.84 -17.02
CA LYS A 341 8.08 -11.68 -16.10
C LYS A 341 7.74 -10.94 -14.80
N GLU A 342 6.58 -10.29 -14.75
CA GLU A 342 6.19 -9.49 -13.59
C GLU A 342 5.84 -10.37 -12.38
N GLN A 343 6.12 -9.86 -11.18
CA GLN A 343 5.82 -10.53 -9.92
C GLN A 343 5.29 -9.54 -8.90
N ILE A 344 4.20 -9.90 -8.22
CA ILE A 344 3.64 -9.07 -7.15
C ILE A 344 4.54 -9.21 -5.92
N SER A 345 4.96 -8.08 -5.37
CA SER A 345 5.71 -8.02 -4.12
C SER A 345 4.76 -7.98 -2.92
N PRO A 346 5.17 -8.49 -1.74
CA PRO A 346 4.34 -8.44 -0.53
C PRO A 346 3.77 -7.08 -0.15
N GLY A 347 4.51 -6.00 -0.48
CA GLY A 347 4.11 -4.63 -0.16
C GLY A 347 3.08 -4.04 -1.12
N ASP A 348 2.89 -4.62 -2.30
CA ASP A 348 2.01 -4.07 -3.34
C ASP A 348 0.54 -4.17 -2.90
N THR A 349 0.15 -5.24 -2.19
CA THR A 349 -1.24 -5.44 -1.71
C THR A 349 -1.70 -4.35 -0.74
N ARG A 350 -0.79 -3.83 0.11
CA ARG A 350 -1.08 -2.68 0.97
C ARG A 350 -1.46 -1.45 0.16
N HIS A 351 -0.79 -1.23 -0.98
CA HIS A 351 -1.11 -0.13 -1.87
C HIS A 351 -2.48 -0.33 -2.53
N LEU A 352 -2.79 -1.57 -2.97
CA LEU A 352 -4.10 -1.89 -3.53
C LEU A 352 -5.23 -1.66 -2.51
N ALA A 353 -5.02 -2.05 -1.26
CA ALA A 353 -5.99 -1.80 -0.19
C ALA A 353 -6.25 -0.29 0.03
N PHE A 354 -5.20 0.54 -0.02
CA PHE A 354 -5.38 2.00 0.05
C PHE A 354 -6.20 2.55 -1.12
N CYS A 355 -5.89 2.17 -2.35
CA CYS A 355 -6.65 2.59 -3.53
C CYS A 355 -8.12 2.12 -3.47
N ASN A 356 -8.37 0.89 -3.02
CA ASN A 356 -9.71 0.35 -2.84
C ASN A 356 -10.54 1.17 -1.85
N MET A 357 -9.97 1.52 -0.69
CA MET A 357 -10.66 2.37 0.29
C MET A 357 -10.95 3.77 -0.25
N MET A 358 -10.03 4.35 -1.03
CA MET A 358 -10.24 5.65 -1.69
C MET A 358 -11.40 5.58 -2.68
N LEU A 359 -11.46 4.54 -3.53
CA LEU A 359 -12.57 4.33 -4.46
C LEU A 359 -13.91 4.08 -3.76
N GLN A 360 -13.90 3.56 -2.53
CA GLN A 360 -15.09 3.39 -1.70
C GLN A 360 -15.49 4.67 -0.95
N GLY A 361 -14.73 5.77 -1.10
CA GLY A 361 -15.05 7.06 -0.47
C GLY A 361 -14.66 7.16 1.01
N PHE A 362 -13.71 6.35 1.49
CA PHE A 362 -13.22 6.48 2.86
C PHE A 362 -12.39 7.76 3.01
N ASN A 363 -12.63 8.54 4.08
CA ASN A 363 -11.82 9.72 4.38
C ASN A 363 -10.39 9.35 4.82
N MET A 364 -9.46 10.31 4.67
CA MET A 364 -8.04 10.11 4.97
C MET A 364 -7.79 9.71 6.43
N LEU A 365 -8.57 10.22 7.38
CA LEU A 365 -8.43 9.86 8.79
C LEU A 365 -8.78 8.38 9.03
N THR A 366 -9.90 7.91 8.48
CA THR A 366 -10.31 6.50 8.57
C THR A 366 -9.28 5.59 7.89
N ILE A 367 -8.80 5.99 6.71
CA ILE A 367 -7.72 5.29 6.01
C ILE A 367 -6.44 5.26 6.86
N ALA A 368 -6.13 6.35 7.59
CA ALA A 368 -4.94 6.41 8.46
C ALA A 368 -5.05 5.42 9.62
N ILE A 369 -6.21 5.39 10.28
CA ILE A 369 -6.50 4.52 11.42
C ILE A 369 -6.40 3.05 10.97
N ILE A 370 -7.11 2.69 9.89
CA ILE A 370 -7.09 1.32 9.33
C ILE A 370 -5.70 0.97 8.77
N GLY A 371 -5.00 1.93 8.19
CA GLY A 371 -3.65 1.80 7.64
C GLY A 371 -2.54 1.72 8.68
N GLY A 372 -2.78 2.16 9.91
CA GLY A 372 -1.73 2.34 10.91
C GLY A 372 -0.76 3.47 10.56
N HIS A 373 -1.27 4.60 10.03
CA HIS A 373 -0.49 5.81 9.77
C HIS A 373 -0.67 6.80 10.92
N LYS A 374 0.45 7.28 11.49
CA LYS A 374 0.43 8.32 12.52
C LYS A 374 0.07 9.70 11.95
N ARG A 375 0.28 9.92 10.66
CA ARG A 375 0.08 11.21 10.00
C ARG A 375 -0.64 11.03 8.66
N LEU A 376 -1.48 12.00 8.30
CA LEU A 376 -2.28 11.99 7.06
C LEU A 376 -1.42 12.15 5.80
N ASP A 377 -0.32 12.91 5.87
CA ASP A 377 0.59 13.19 4.74
C ASP A 377 1.23 11.90 4.17
N LYS A 378 1.36 10.85 4.98
CA LYS A 378 1.88 9.54 4.55
C LYS A 378 1.02 8.86 3.49
N GLN A 379 -0.18 9.37 3.23
CA GLN A 379 -1.10 8.81 2.23
C GLN A 379 -1.01 9.48 0.86
N GLN A 380 -0.29 10.60 0.73
CA GLN A 380 -0.28 11.40 -0.50
C GLN A 380 0.23 10.63 -1.73
N GLY A 381 1.20 9.73 -1.53
CA GLY A 381 1.74 8.89 -2.61
C GLY A 381 0.76 7.84 -3.17
N TYR A 382 -0.31 7.50 -2.43
CA TYR A 382 -1.34 6.58 -2.94
C TYR A 382 -2.34 7.31 -3.85
N TRP A 383 -2.63 8.58 -3.55
CA TRP A 383 -3.52 9.42 -4.36
C TRP A 383 -2.97 9.65 -5.77
N SER A 384 -1.65 9.83 -5.92
CA SER A 384 -1.01 9.99 -7.24
C SER A 384 -1.16 8.76 -8.14
N HIS A 385 -1.44 7.58 -7.58
CA HIS A 385 -1.62 6.33 -8.34
C HIS A 385 -3.09 5.96 -8.58
N LEU A 386 -4.04 6.75 -8.05
CA LEU A 386 -5.46 6.44 -8.16
C LEU A 386 -5.95 6.48 -9.61
N THR A 387 -5.43 7.37 -10.45
CA THR A 387 -5.76 7.44 -11.88
C THR A 387 -5.40 6.13 -12.60
N TYR A 388 -4.15 5.66 -12.47
CA TYR A 388 -3.73 4.38 -13.06
C TYR A 388 -4.58 3.22 -12.54
N PHE A 389 -4.93 3.25 -11.25
CA PHE A 389 -5.80 2.25 -10.64
C PHE A 389 -7.21 2.26 -11.22
N THR A 390 -7.78 3.42 -11.56
CA THR A 390 -9.11 3.53 -12.15
C THR A 390 -9.17 3.02 -13.60
N GLU A 391 -8.17 3.33 -14.43
CA GLU A 391 -8.08 2.80 -15.80
C GLU A 391 -7.98 1.27 -15.79
N SER A 392 -7.17 0.78 -14.86
CA SER A 392 -6.99 -0.63 -14.56
C SER A 392 -8.29 -1.31 -14.12
N TRP A 393 -9.05 -0.69 -13.21
CA TRP A 393 -10.35 -1.18 -12.76
C TRP A 393 -11.36 -1.29 -13.91
N VAL A 394 -11.43 -0.27 -14.78
CA VAL A 394 -12.27 -0.31 -16.00
C VAL A 394 -11.90 -1.51 -16.87
N TYR A 395 -10.61 -1.72 -17.13
CA TYR A 395 -10.16 -2.86 -17.93
C TYR A 395 -10.62 -4.21 -17.35
N ASN A 396 -10.57 -4.38 -16.02
CA ASN A 396 -11.07 -5.61 -15.40
C ASN A 396 -12.56 -5.83 -15.64
N LEU A 397 -13.36 -4.80 -15.35
CA LEU A 397 -14.79 -4.87 -15.53
C LEU A 397 -15.13 -5.15 -17.00
N THR A 398 -14.41 -4.54 -17.94
CA THR A 398 -14.54 -4.81 -19.38
C THR A 398 -14.30 -6.27 -19.72
N GLU A 399 -13.18 -6.87 -19.27
CA GLU A 399 -12.90 -8.28 -19.53
C GLU A 399 -13.94 -9.21 -18.88
N LYS A 400 -14.42 -8.87 -17.68
CA LYS A 400 -15.53 -9.59 -17.03
C LYS A 400 -16.81 -9.53 -17.87
N HIS A 401 -17.18 -8.35 -18.36
CA HIS A 401 -18.34 -8.17 -19.24
C HIS A 401 -18.17 -8.95 -20.55
N ARG A 402 -16.99 -8.91 -21.20
CA ARG A 402 -16.71 -9.69 -22.41
C ARG A 402 -16.83 -11.19 -22.18
N ARG A 403 -16.25 -11.72 -21.11
CA ARG A 403 -16.39 -13.15 -20.76
C ARG A 403 -17.85 -13.53 -20.57
N LEU A 404 -18.63 -12.72 -19.86
CA LEU A 404 -20.07 -12.95 -19.69
C LEU A 404 -20.82 -12.89 -21.02
N MET A 405 -20.43 -12.02 -21.95
CA MET A 405 -20.98 -12.01 -23.32
C MET A 405 -20.61 -13.27 -24.13
N HIS A 406 -19.40 -13.82 -23.94
CA HIS A 406 -18.92 -15.00 -24.67
C HIS A 406 -19.40 -16.34 -24.10
N VAL A 407 -19.62 -16.44 -22.78
CA VAL A 407 -20.16 -17.65 -22.10
C VAL A 407 -21.54 -18.05 -22.64
N ASN A 408 -22.23 -17.15 -23.34
CA ASN A 408 -23.43 -17.45 -24.13
C ASN A 408 -23.21 -18.32 -25.38
N THR A 409 -21.98 -18.74 -25.69
CA THR A 409 -21.66 -19.41 -26.97
C THR A 409 -21.13 -20.83 -26.83
N SER A 410 -20.67 -21.25 -25.64
CA SER A 410 -19.94 -22.53 -25.53
C SER A 410 -19.68 -22.94 -24.08
N LEU A 411 -20.58 -23.68 -23.40
CA LEU A 411 -20.24 -24.64 -22.31
C LEU A 411 -21.49 -25.35 -21.73
N PRO A 412 -21.40 -26.63 -21.29
CA PRO A 412 -22.48 -27.36 -20.62
C PRO A 412 -22.71 -26.96 -19.15
N ASP A 413 -23.93 -27.20 -18.65
CA ASP A 413 -24.53 -26.68 -17.40
C ASP A 413 -23.91 -27.06 -16.03
N SER A 414 -22.80 -27.80 -15.96
CA SER A 414 -22.42 -28.54 -14.75
C SER A 414 -21.35 -27.90 -13.84
N SER A 415 -20.81 -26.70 -14.11
CA SER A 415 -19.59 -26.22 -13.44
C SER A 415 -19.63 -24.81 -12.79
N PHE A 416 -20.81 -24.28 -12.42
CA PHE A 416 -20.91 -22.92 -11.84
C PHE A 416 -21.62 -22.87 -10.47
N THR A 417 -21.12 -22.01 -9.56
CA THR A 417 -21.75 -21.65 -8.27
C THR A 417 -23.08 -20.91 -8.48
N GLN A 418 -24.01 -21.00 -7.53
CA GLN A 418 -25.38 -20.47 -7.66
C GLN A 418 -25.44 -18.99 -8.06
N HIS A 419 -24.58 -18.13 -7.52
CA HIS A 419 -24.51 -16.70 -7.87
C HIS A 419 -24.08 -16.45 -9.32
N THR A 420 -23.18 -17.31 -9.82
CA THR A 420 -22.72 -17.29 -11.21
C THR A 420 -23.80 -17.89 -12.11
N ARG A 421 -24.54 -18.91 -11.64
CA ARG A 421 -25.73 -19.45 -12.34
C ARG A 421 -26.81 -18.39 -12.49
N ASP A 422 -27.12 -17.59 -11.47
CA ASP A 422 -28.17 -16.56 -11.56
C ASP A 422 -27.76 -15.41 -12.50
N SER A 423 -26.48 -15.04 -12.49
CA SER A 423 -25.93 -14.04 -13.42
C SER A 423 -25.85 -14.58 -14.85
N ILE A 424 -25.39 -15.82 -15.05
CA ILE A 424 -25.32 -16.51 -16.34
C ILE A 424 -26.73 -16.79 -16.89
N ASN A 425 -27.70 -17.18 -16.06
CA ASN A 425 -29.09 -17.42 -16.48
C ASN A 425 -29.77 -16.14 -16.97
N LYS A 426 -29.39 -14.98 -16.43
CA LYS A 426 -29.82 -13.67 -16.94
C LYS A 426 -29.26 -13.36 -18.34
N TYR A 427 -28.14 -13.97 -18.72
CA TYR A 427 -27.50 -13.81 -20.04
C TYR A 427 -27.75 -14.98 -21.01
N LYS A 428 -28.06 -16.19 -20.53
CA LYS A 428 -28.30 -17.44 -21.29
C LYS A 428 -29.53 -17.44 -22.20
N LEU A 429 -30.44 -16.48 -22.06
CA LEU A 429 -31.71 -16.47 -22.80
C LEU A 429 -31.59 -16.09 -24.28
N TYR A 430 -30.39 -15.82 -24.81
CA TYR A 430 -30.27 -15.01 -26.03
C TYR A 430 -29.33 -15.54 -27.10
N LYS A 431 -29.39 -16.85 -27.44
CA LYS A 431 -28.74 -17.30 -28.68
C LYS A 431 -29.25 -18.58 -29.35
N ASP A 432 -30.53 -18.91 -29.21
CA ASP A 432 -31.15 -19.88 -30.13
C ASP A 432 -32.24 -19.21 -30.98
N ARG A 433 -31.90 -19.07 -32.27
CA ARG A 433 -32.74 -19.11 -33.47
C ARG A 433 -34.09 -18.38 -33.41
N ASP A 434 -34.08 -17.10 -33.78
CA ASP A 434 -34.96 -16.48 -34.81
C ASP A 434 -34.90 -14.96 -34.63
N TYR A 435 -34.11 -14.30 -35.47
CA TYR A 435 -33.82 -12.85 -35.45
C TYR A 435 -35.01 -11.96 -35.88
N ALA A 436 -36.26 -12.39 -35.67
CA ALA A 436 -37.38 -11.81 -36.42
C ALA A 436 -38.49 -11.13 -35.62
N ASN A 437 -38.63 -11.20 -34.27
CA ASN A 437 -39.85 -10.60 -33.66
C ASN A 437 -39.84 -10.04 -32.23
N ASN A 438 -38.74 -10.05 -31.45
CA ASN A 438 -38.85 -9.73 -30.00
C ASN A 438 -37.92 -8.63 -29.45
N PHE A 439 -37.25 -7.83 -30.27
CA PHE A 439 -36.38 -6.74 -29.79
C PHE A 439 -36.84 -5.38 -30.30
N LEU A 440 -36.79 -4.38 -29.44
CA LEU A 440 -37.11 -3.01 -29.81
C LEU A 440 -35.91 -2.39 -30.55
N PRO A 441 -36.09 -1.89 -31.78
CA PRO A 441 -35.00 -1.27 -32.53
C PRO A 441 -34.56 0.02 -31.85
N VAL A 442 -33.25 0.21 -31.73
CA VAL A 442 -32.60 1.39 -31.17
C VAL A 442 -31.34 1.70 -31.98
N ASP A 443 -30.76 2.88 -31.79
CA ASP A 443 -29.58 3.31 -32.53
C ASP A 443 -28.47 2.24 -32.51
N TYR A 444 -28.09 1.79 -33.72
CA TYR A 444 -27.02 0.81 -33.95
C TYR A 444 -27.21 -0.56 -33.25
N GLY A 445 -28.46 -0.95 -32.92
CA GLY A 445 -28.72 -2.23 -32.25
C GLY A 445 -30.16 -2.50 -31.84
N GLY A 446 -30.32 -3.30 -30.78
CA GLY A 446 -31.63 -3.70 -30.24
C GLY A 446 -31.69 -3.69 -28.71
N CYS A 447 -32.87 -3.41 -28.15
CA CYS A 447 -33.13 -3.45 -26.72
C CYS A 447 -33.88 -4.75 -26.35
N THR A 448 -33.40 -5.43 -25.31
CA THR A 448 -33.97 -6.69 -24.79
C THR A 448 -34.85 -6.52 -23.56
N ASP A 449 -35.12 -5.29 -23.13
CA ASP A 449 -35.91 -5.05 -21.92
C ASP A 449 -37.40 -5.29 -22.20
N ILE A 450 -37.96 -6.25 -21.45
CA ILE A 450 -39.38 -6.63 -21.52
C ILE A 450 -40.27 -5.53 -20.92
N ASN A 451 -39.72 -4.71 -20.00
CA ASN A 451 -40.45 -3.66 -19.30
C ASN A 451 -40.20 -2.26 -19.89
N TYR A 452 -39.73 -2.17 -21.14
CA TYR A 452 -39.56 -0.89 -21.81
C TYR A 452 -40.89 -0.11 -21.90
N PRO A 453 -40.92 1.21 -21.65
CA PRO A 453 -39.80 2.10 -21.34
C PRO A 453 -39.53 2.30 -19.84
N PHE A 454 -40.18 1.57 -18.94
CA PHE A 454 -40.14 1.86 -17.50
C PHE A 454 -38.74 1.74 -16.87
N ASN A 455 -37.87 0.86 -17.39
CA ASN A 455 -36.47 0.74 -16.92
C ASN A 455 -35.46 1.40 -17.88
N CYS A 456 -35.91 2.21 -18.85
CA CYS A 456 -35.03 2.85 -19.81
C CYS A 456 -34.32 4.07 -19.17
N THR A 457 -32.99 4.05 -19.16
CA THR A 457 -32.15 5.14 -18.63
C THR A 457 -31.86 6.24 -19.65
N GLY A 458 -32.37 6.12 -20.88
CA GLY A 458 -32.23 7.11 -21.95
C GLY A 458 -30.98 6.99 -22.82
N ASP A 459 -29.90 6.36 -22.35
CA ASP A 459 -28.67 6.16 -23.13
C ASP A 459 -28.34 4.66 -23.28
N CYS A 460 -28.43 4.18 -24.53
CA CYS A 460 -28.23 2.77 -24.87
C CYS A 460 -26.76 2.31 -24.72
N ARG A 461 -25.79 3.23 -24.82
CA ARG A 461 -24.35 2.88 -24.92
C ARG A 461 -23.85 2.11 -23.71
N HIS A 462 -24.31 2.46 -22.52
CA HIS A 462 -23.97 1.81 -21.26
C HIS A 462 -25.12 1.01 -20.64
N CYS A 463 -26.20 0.78 -21.39
CA CYS A 463 -27.33 -0.03 -20.93
C CYS A 463 -26.98 -1.53 -20.97
N ILE A 464 -27.42 -2.26 -19.93
CA ILE A 464 -27.24 -3.72 -19.81
C ILE A 464 -28.17 -4.51 -20.74
N HIS A 465 -29.29 -3.91 -21.16
CA HIS A 465 -30.29 -4.52 -22.05
C HIS A 465 -30.04 -4.19 -23.53
N TYR A 466 -28.99 -3.40 -23.83
CA TYR A 466 -28.63 -3.04 -25.19
C TYR A 466 -27.68 -4.06 -25.81
N ILE A 467 -28.05 -4.55 -27.00
CA ILE A 467 -27.20 -5.38 -27.84
C ILE A 467 -26.73 -4.54 -29.03
N PHE A 468 -25.41 -4.40 -29.16
CA PHE A 468 -24.80 -3.77 -30.32
C PHE A 468 -24.88 -4.71 -31.53
N SER A 469 -25.62 -4.29 -32.56
CA SER A 469 -25.82 -5.06 -33.79
C SER A 469 -26.21 -4.12 -34.93
N PRO A 470 -25.30 -3.20 -35.34
CA PRO A 470 -25.56 -2.27 -36.44
C PRO A 470 -25.73 -2.99 -37.77
N ARG A 471 -26.37 -2.33 -38.73
CA ARG A 471 -26.40 -2.78 -40.13
C ARG A 471 -25.00 -2.70 -40.74
N THR A 472 -24.73 -3.52 -41.76
CA THR A 472 -23.39 -3.66 -42.35
C THR A 472 -22.79 -2.33 -42.84
N ASP A 473 -23.61 -1.43 -43.34
CA ASP A 473 -23.28 -0.07 -43.79
C ASP A 473 -23.03 0.93 -42.64
N GLU A 474 -23.62 0.68 -41.47
CA GLU A 474 -23.56 1.57 -40.29
C GLU A 474 -22.52 1.12 -39.25
N ILE A 475 -21.79 0.02 -39.47
CA ILE A 475 -20.83 -0.54 -38.50
C ILE A 475 -19.81 0.51 -38.05
N ASN A 476 -19.22 1.24 -39.00
CA ASN A 476 -18.18 2.23 -38.70
C ASN A 476 -18.73 3.42 -37.90
N GLU A 477 -19.96 3.84 -38.20
CA GLU A 477 -20.65 4.91 -37.47
C GLU A 477 -21.00 4.46 -36.05
N GLY A 478 -21.55 3.26 -35.89
CA GLY A 478 -21.86 2.67 -34.58
C GLY A 478 -20.62 2.46 -33.71
N LEU A 479 -19.49 2.04 -34.30
CA LEU A 479 -18.21 1.93 -33.59
C LEU A 479 -17.66 3.30 -33.19
N THR A 480 -17.79 4.31 -34.06
CA THR A 480 -17.40 5.70 -33.76
C THR A 480 -18.24 6.27 -32.62
N TRP A 481 -19.55 6.05 -32.64
CA TRP A 481 -20.50 6.44 -31.60
C TRP A 481 -20.16 5.86 -30.22
N LEU A 482 -19.79 4.58 -30.15
CA LEU A 482 -19.32 3.94 -28.92
C LEU A 482 -17.94 4.46 -28.48
N ASN A 483 -17.00 4.63 -29.41
CA ASN A 483 -15.65 5.07 -29.12
C ASN A 483 -15.60 6.52 -28.59
N ASP A 484 -16.37 7.42 -29.19
CA ASP A 484 -16.44 8.81 -28.74
C ASP A 484 -17.05 8.94 -27.35
N TYR A 485 -18.07 8.11 -27.05
CA TYR A 485 -18.62 8.03 -25.71
C TYR A 485 -17.63 7.41 -24.70
N SER A 486 -16.87 6.39 -25.10
CA SER A 486 -15.81 5.82 -24.27
C SER A 486 -14.72 6.85 -23.92
N LYS A 487 -14.31 7.70 -24.88
CA LYS A 487 -13.39 8.83 -24.65
C LYS A 487 -14.00 9.88 -23.71
N LEU A 488 -15.28 10.21 -23.90
CA LEU A 488 -16.01 11.12 -23.02
C LEU A 488 -16.02 10.61 -21.57
N LEU A 489 -16.36 9.33 -21.37
CA LEU A 489 -16.33 8.70 -20.05
C LEU A 489 -14.93 8.71 -19.43
N LYS A 490 -13.88 8.45 -20.22
CA LYS A 490 -12.49 8.56 -19.74
C LYS A 490 -12.18 9.96 -19.21
N ARG A 491 -12.60 11.01 -19.92
CA ARG A 491 -12.43 12.39 -19.45
C ARG A 491 -13.18 12.64 -18.15
N LYS A 492 -14.47 12.25 -18.07
CA LYS A 492 -15.28 12.38 -16.85
C LYS A 492 -14.68 11.63 -15.66
N ILE A 493 -14.15 10.42 -15.87
CA ILE A 493 -13.46 9.65 -14.83
C ILE A 493 -12.26 10.44 -14.29
N ASN A 494 -11.42 11.00 -15.16
CA ASN A 494 -10.25 11.77 -14.74
C ASN A 494 -10.63 13.04 -13.97
N GLU A 495 -11.68 13.74 -14.40
CA GLU A 495 -12.25 14.90 -13.69
C GLU A 495 -12.76 14.47 -12.31
N GLN A 496 -13.50 13.37 -12.21
CA GLN A 496 -14.02 12.87 -10.92
C GLN A 496 -12.93 12.36 -9.98
N VAL A 497 -11.87 11.72 -10.49
CA VAL A 497 -10.69 11.35 -9.68
C VAL A 497 -10.02 12.60 -9.10
N SER A 498 -9.92 13.66 -9.90
CA SER A 498 -9.35 14.95 -9.45
C SER A 498 -10.23 15.60 -8.37
N MET A 499 -11.55 15.57 -8.57
CA MET A 499 -12.53 16.05 -7.58
C MET A 499 -12.45 15.27 -6.28
N LEU A 500 -12.44 13.93 -6.35
CA LEU A 500 -12.32 13.06 -5.18
C LEU A 500 -11.02 13.34 -4.40
N THR A 501 -9.91 13.52 -5.11
CA THR A 501 -8.61 13.88 -4.52
C THR A 501 -8.65 15.25 -3.86
N PHE A 502 -9.29 16.23 -4.49
CA PHE A 502 -9.47 17.57 -3.95
C PHE A 502 -10.31 17.55 -2.67
N LEU A 503 -11.49 16.91 -2.72
CA LEU A 503 -12.38 16.77 -1.57
C LEU A 503 -11.65 16.12 -0.40
N SER A 504 -10.97 15.00 -0.64
CA SER A 504 -10.27 14.26 0.41
C SER A 504 -9.18 15.09 1.11
N LYS A 505 -8.41 15.88 0.35
CA LYS A 505 -7.36 16.75 0.90
C LYS A 505 -7.90 17.95 1.68
N ASN A 506 -9.09 18.43 1.33
CA ASN A 506 -9.69 19.63 1.91
C ASN A 506 -10.77 19.33 2.96
N MET A 507 -11.00 18.06 3.29
CA MET A 507 -11.90 17.70 4.39
C MET A 507 -11.38 18.26 5.72
N ASN A 508 -12.31 18.69 6.56
CA ASN A 508 -11.98 19.13 7.91
C ASN A 508 -11.86 17.92 8.86
N TYR A 509 -10.70 17.81 9.52
CA TYR A 509 -10.39 16.75 10.49
C TYR A 509 -10.06 17.35 11.86
N ASN A 510 -10.63 16.77 12.92
CA ASN A 510 -10.19 16.98 14.30
C ASN A 510 -9.39 15.76 14.72
N LEU A 511 -8.05 15.89 14.74
CA LEU A 511 -7.15 14.77 15.04
C LEU A 511 -7.14 14.39 16.53
N ASP A 512 -7.36 15.36 17.42
CA ASP A 512 -7.37 15.13 18.87
C ASP A 512 -8.57 14.28 19.29
N GLU A 513 -9.74 14.52 18.70
CA GLU A 513 -10.96 13.76 18.96
C GLU A 513 -11.17 12.59 18.00
N LEU A 514 -10.30 12.42 16.99
CA LEU A 514 -10.45 11.47 15.88
C LEU A 514 -11.79 11.62 15.12
N ASN A 515 -12.22 12.86 14.93
CA ASN A 515 -13.49 13.22 14.31
C ASN A 515 -13.28 13.92 12.95
N TYR A 516 -14.35 13.94 12.13
CA TYR A 516 -14.34 14.55 10.79
C TYR A 516 -15.72 15.13 10.45
N SER A 517 -15.75 16.08 9.52
CA SER A 517 -16.99 16.69 9.02
C SER A 517 -17.87 15.67 8.28
N LEU A 518 -19.13 15.53 8.73
CA LEU A 518 -20.10 14.62 8.12
C LEU A 518 -20.52 15.08 6.73
N ILE A 519 -20.71 16.38 6.54
CA ILE A 519 -21.07 16.97 5.23
C ILE A 519 -19.94 16.70 4.22
N ASP A 520 -18.69 16.92 4.64
CA ASP A 520 -17.54 16.66 3.77
C ASP A 520 -17.42 15.16 3.44
N GLN A 521 -17.74 14.27 4.41
CA GLN A 521 -17.76 12.83 4.18
C GLN A 521 -18.88 12.40 3.22
N GLU A 522 -20.08 12.97 3.33
CA GLU A 522 -21.18 12.69 2.40
C GLU A 522 -20.83 13.13 0.98
N ASN A 523 -20.22 14.32 0.83
CA ASN A 523 -19.72 14.79 -0.46
C ASN A 523 -18.65 13.86 -1.04
N LEU A 524 -17.70 13.40 -0.20
CA LEU A 524 -16.67 12.45 -0.61
C LEU A 524 -17.28 11.11 -1.05
N SER A 525 -18.21 10.55 -0.26
CA SER A 525 -18.91 9.31 -0.57
C SER A 525 -19.72 9.43 -1.87
N SER A 526 -20.40 10.56 -2.08
CA SER A 526 -21.18 10.82 -3.29
C SER A 526 -20.28 10.90 -4.52
N SER A 527 -19.15 11.62 -4.45
CA SER A 527 -18.16 11.68 -5.51
C SER A 527 -17.54 10.30 -5.82
N ALA A 528 -17.28 9.49 -4.80
CA ALA A 528 -16.79 8.12 -4.98
C ALA A 528 -17.83 7.21 -5.66
N ASN A 529 -19.11 7.33 -5.29
CA ASN A 529 -20.20 6.59 -5.93
C ASN A 529 -20.37 6.98 -7.41
N GLU A 530 -20.29 8.28 -7.72
CA GLU A 530 -20.34 8.77 -9.10
C GLU A 530 -19.15 8.26 -9.92
N LEU A 531 -17.94 8.29 -9.35
CA LEU A 531 -16.76 7.69 -9.98
C LEU A 531 -17.01 6.20 -10.28
N ASN A 532 -17.48 5.42 -9.30
CA ASN A 532 -17.79 4.01 -9.52
C ASN A 532 -18.87 3.78 -10.60
N CYS A 533 -19.86 4.67 -10.69
CA CYS A 533 -20.87 4.64 -11.76
C CYS A 533 -20.21 4.82 -13.14
N LEU A 534 -19.37 5.85 -13.30
CA LEU A 534 -18.64 6.12 -14.55
C LEU A 534 -17.68 4.99 -14.93
N LEU A 535 -16.98 4.40 -13.97
CA LEU A 535 -16.10 3.24 -14.21
C LEU A 535 -16.89 2.06 -14.77
N ASN A 536 -18.06 1.75 -14.20
CA ASN A 536 -18.95 0.68 -14.68
C ASN A 536 -19.51 0.99 -16.07
N GLN A 537 -19.99 2.22 -16.30
CA GLN A 537 -20.49 2.63 -17.61
C GLN A 537 -19.43 2.47 -18.70
N LYS A 538 -18.20 2.94 -18.42
CA LYS A 538 -17.09 2.82 -19.37
C LYS A 538 -16.76 1.36 -19.63
N ALA A 539 -16.76 0.53 -18.60
CA ALA A 539 -16.48 -0.89 -18.76
C ALA A 539 -17.48 -1.61 -19.68
N ILE A 540 -18.78 -1.28 -19.55
CA ILE A 540 -19.85 -1.82 -20.39
C ILE A 540 -19.69 -1.38 -21.85
N VAL A 541 -19.36 -0.10 -22.08
CA VAL A 541 -19.14 0.46 -23.43
C VAL A 541 -17.91 -0.20 -24.08
N ASP A 542 -16.79 -0.24 -23.36
CA ASP A 542 -15.53 -0.82 -23.86
C ASP A 542 -15.65 -2.32 -24.14
N ALA A 543 -16.54 -3.03 -23.43
CA ALA A 543 -16.79 -4.45 -23.69
C ALA A 543 -17.42 -4.70 -25.06
N LYS A 544 -18.17 -3.72 -25.59
CA LYS A 544 -18.81 -3.76 -26.92
C LYS A 544 -17.84 -3.37 -28.05
N LEU A 545 -16.74 -2.70 -27.72
CA LEU A 545 -15.70 -2.33 -28.69
C LEU A 545 -14.78 -3.53 -29.00
N PRO A 546 -14.31 -3.68 -30.25
CA PRO A 546 -13.30 -4.66 -30.62
C PRO A 546 -12.05 -4.53 -29.74
N LYS A 547 -11.38 -5.64 -29.44
CA LYS A 547 -10.08 -5.58 -28.76
C LYS A 547 -9.09 -4.87 -29.68
N THR A 548 -8.61 -3.71 -29.25
CA THR A 548 -7.39 -3.13 -29.81
C THR A 548 -6.25 -4.08 -29.48
N ILE A 549 -5.59 -4.60 -30.52
CA ILE A 549 -4.36 -5.36 -30.37
C ILE A 549 -3.27 -4.31 -30.09
N GLU A 550 -2.99 -4.07 -28.81
CA GLU A 550 -1.80 -3.34 -28.35
C GLU A 550 -0.67 -4.31 -28.00
#